data_AF-A0A7C8MAT2-F1
#
_entry.id   AF-A0A7C8MAT2-F1
#
_cell.length_a   1.000
_cell.length_b   1.000
_cell.length_c   1.000
_cell.angle_alpha   90.00
_cell.angle_beta   90.00
_cell.angle_gamma   90.00
#
_symmetry.space_group_name_H-M   'P 1'
#
loop_
_entity.id
_entity.type
_entity.pdbx_description
1 polymer ?
#
loop_
_entity_poly.entity_id
_entity_poly.type
_entity_poly.pdbx_seq_one_letter_code
_entity_poly.pdbx_strand_id
1 'polypeptide(L)'
;VKSEIWSPDTHRFHDGFLSKVLRKYPFSVEVLYGMLVYCIYHLTRLFTSATSTAAIARAHAEQTVHLEHRLQLFSELPIHNYFLRHPLLLRWANEITASMHMHATIIFLVGLFYYTTTRNRLDAPPAGPRLYEACRRAMVLASLVAFDVATIWPCMPPRLLVEAVGVTGEEEWRTFRFSRTVPSSDFQGASSLWNRTRYAAMPSLQFAYALLIGLTIFWLPLASRTRRRYGFYTLRFPCTHRCLRLRLPSRLRLLCCTIGLAYPAVIFVATIATANHFVLDTVVGAVLCAVAWKGNKIMLNLLPVEDSLFMLAAVHKPER
;
A
#
# COMPACT_ATOMS: atom_id res chain seq x y z
N VAL A 1 -2.58 35.35 -3.04
CA VAL A 1 -3.49 35.32 -4.20
C VAL A 1 -4.06 33.91 -4.30
N LYS A 2 -5.34 33.70 -4.00
CA LYS A 2 -5.99 32.40 -4.26
C LYS A 2 -6.22 32.35 -5.77
N SER A 3 -5.55 31.45 -6.48
CA SER A 3 -5.87 31.17 -7.88
C SER A 3 -7.25 30.54 -7.93
N GLU A 4 -8.24 31.23 -8.49
CA GLU A 4 -9.52 30.63 -8.83
C GLU A 4 -9.29 29.67 -10.00
N ILE A 5 -9.47 28.39 -9.74
CA ILE A 5 -9.34 27.33 -10.74
C ILE A 5 -10.72 27.18 -11.39
N TRP A 6 -10.83 27.45 -12.69
CA TRP A 6 -12.07 27.31 -13.44
C TRP A 6 -12.35 25.82 -13.72
N SER A 7 -13.41 25.27 -13.12
CA SER A 7 -13.88 23.91 -13.37
C SER A 7 -15.18 23.95 -14.20
N PRO A 8 -15.34 23.08 -15.21
CA PRO A 8 -16.56 23.03 -16.01
C PRO A 8 -17.79 22.66 -15.17
N ASP A 9 -18.90 23.38 -15.33
CA ASP A 9 -20.14 23.10 -14.58
C ASP A 9 -20.86 21.86 -15.14
N THR A 10 -20.94 20.81 -14.31
CA THR A 10 -21.60 19.55 -14.64
C THR A 10 -23.04 19.46 -14.12
N HIS A 11 -23.54 20.48 -13.42
CA HIS A 11 -24.88 20.49 -12.82
C HIS A 11 -26.00 20.27 -13.85
N ARG A 12 -25.77 20.68 -15.11
CA ARG A 12 -26.69 20.41 -16.23
C ARG A 12 -27.02 18.92 -16.46
N PHE A 13 -26.16 18.01 -16.01
CA PHE A 13 -26.34 16.56 -16.16
C PHE A 13 -26.90 15.89 -14.89
N HIS A 14 -27.32 16.67 -13.90
CA HIS A 14 -27.78 16.18 -12.60
C HIS A 14 -28.86 15.09 -12.73
N ASP A 15 -29.82 15.24 -13.64
CA ASP A 15 -30.95 14.31 -13.78
C ASP A 15 -30.71 13.13 -14.72
N GLY A 16 -29.51 13.01 -15.29
CA GLY A 16 -29.10 11.88 -16.10
C GLY A 16 -29.14 10.54 -15.34
N PHE A 17 -29.38 9.44 -16.07
CA PHE A 17 -29.43 8.09 -15.49
C PHE A 17 -28.14 7.75 -14.72
N LEU A 18 -26.97 8.02 -15.31
CA LEU A 18 -25.68 7.79 -14.68
C LEU A 18 -25.49 8.64 -13.41
N SER A 19 -25.90 9.90 -13.43
CA SER A 19 -25.88 10.79 -12.26
C SER A 19 -26.80 10.29 -11.13
N LYS A 20 -27.95 9.68 -11.46
CA LYS A 20 -28.83 9.02 -10.49
C LYS A 20 -28.19 7.76 -9.90
N VAL A 21 -27.52 6.95 -10.72
CA VAL A 21 -26.78 5.76 -10.28
C VAL A 21 -25.63 6.14 -9.35
N LEU A 22 -24.84 7.17 -9.68
CA LEU A 22 -23.75 7.65 -8.84
C LEU A 22 -24.24 8.23 -7.50
N ARG A 23 -25.40 8.91 -7.49
CA ARG A 23 -26.04 9.36 -6.24
C ARG A 23 -26.50 8.19 -5.36
N LYS A 24 -27.03 7.13 -5.97
CA LYS A 24 -27.46 5.92 -5.25
C LYS A 24 -26.27 5.08 -4.77
N TYR A 25 -25.19 5.02 -5.55
CA TYR A 25 -23.98 4.25 -5.27
C TYR A 25 -22.73 5.14 -5.37
N PRO A 26 -22.46 5.98 -4.35
CA PRO A 26 -21.35 6.93 -4.41
C PRO A 26 -19.97 6.26 -4.45
N PHE A 27 -19.87 5.01 -3.99
CA PHE A 27 -18.63 4.23 -4.06
C PHE A 27 -18.29 3.74 -5.49
N SER A 28 -19.22 3.81 -6.45
CA SER A 28 -18.94 3.40 -7.83
C SER A 28 -17.83 4.23 -8.49
N VAL A 29 -17.71 5.51 -8.13
CA VAL A 29 -16.60 6.35 -8.61
C VAL A 29 -15.25 5.82 -8.09
N GLU A 30 -15.23 5.28 -6.87
CA GLU A 30 -14.03 4.73 -6.24
C GLU A 30 -13.58 3.43 -6.90
N VAL A 31 -14.53 2.62 -7.39
CA VAL A 31 -14.22 1.46 -8.23
C VAL A 31 -13.55 1.89 -9.53
N LEU A 32 -14.01 2.97 -10.17
CA LEU A 32 -13.40 3.49 -11.40
C LEU A 32 -11.96 3.99 -11.17
N TYR A 33 -11.70 4.70 -10.06
CA TYR A 33 -10.32 5.06 -9.70
C TYR A 33 -9.45 3.84 -9.42
N GLY A 34 -9.99 2.83 -8.74
CA GLY A 34 -9.29 1.56 -8.51
C GLY A 34 -8.94 0.85 -9.81
N MET A 35 -9.86 0.82 -10.78
CA MET A 35 -9.62 0.30 -12.13
C MET A 35 -8.55 1.10 -12.86
N LEU A 36 -8.56 2.43 -12.78
CA LEU A 36 -7.53 3.28 -13.39
C LEU A 36 -6.14 2.98 -12.84
N VAL A 37 -6.00 2.87 -11.51
CA VAL A 37 -4.73 2.49 -10.85
C VAL A 37 -4.29 1.08 -11.29
N TYR A 38 -5.24 0.15 -11.39
CA TYR A 38 -4.96 -1.20 -11.88
C TYR A 38 -4.49 -1.21 -13.34
N CYS A 39 -5.08 -0.38 -14.20
CA CYS A 39 -4.63 -0.18 -15.58
C CYS A 39 -3.20 0.39 -15.61
N ILE A 40 -2.90 1.41 -14.81
CA ILE A 40 -1.54 1.98 -14.71
C ILE A 40 -0.53 0.91 -14.27
N TYR A 41 -0.88 0.08 -13.29
CA TYR A 41 -0.06 -1.05 -12.86
C TYR A 41 0.22 -2.05 -14.00
N HIS A 42 -0.79 -2.41 -14.79
CA HIS A 42 -0.59 -3.29 -15.94
C HIS A 42 0.25 -2.65 -17.03
N LEU A 43 0.04 -1.35 -17.30
CA LEU A 43 0.88 -0.59 -18.23
C LEU A 43 2.33 -0.58 -17.75
N THR A 44 2.58 -0.33 -16.47
CA THR A 44 3.90 -0.43 -15.82
C THR A 44 4.57 -1.74 -16.18
N ARG A 45 3.87 -2.85 -15.94
CA ARG A 45 4.41 -4.18 -16.18
C ARG A 45 4.71 -4.43 -17.65
N LEU A 46 3.83 -4.00 -18.54
CA LEU A 46 4.04 -4.13 -19.98
C LEU A 46 5.24 -3.32 -20.44
N PHE A 47 5.32 -2.04 -20.06
CA PHE A 47 6.43 -1.14 -20.41
C PHE A 47 7.75 -1.66 -19.86
N THR A 48 7.84 -1.94 -18.56
CA THR A 48 9.08 -2.46 -17.96
C THR A 48 9.47 -3.79 -18.59
N SER A 49 8.53 -4.68 -18.93
CA SER A 49 8.87 -5.94 -19.60
C SER A 49 9.37 -5.78 -21.04
N ALA A 50 8.99 -4.69 -21.71
CA ALA A 50 9.42 -4.39 -23.06
C ALA A 50 10.80 -3.70 -23.09
N THR A 51 11.09 -2.88 -22.09
CA THR A 51 12.31 -2.05 -22.06
C THR A 51 13.44 -2.66 -21.21
N SER A 52 13.11 -3.43 -20.17
CA SER A 52 14.12 -4.00 -19.27
C SER A 52 14.60 -5.36 -19.73
N THR A 53 15.92 -5.54 -19.75
CA THR A 53 16.55 -6.84 -19.92
C THR A 53 16.79 -7.48 -18.56
N ALA A 54 16.76 -8.81 -18.50
CA ALA A 54 17.04 -9.56 -17.27
C ALA A 54 18.42 -9.22 -16.68
N ALA A 55 19.40 -8.90 -17.53
CA ALA A 55 20.74 -8.51 -17.12
C ALA A 55 20.77 -7.17 -16.37
N ILE A 56 20.10 -6.13 -16.90
CA ILE A 56 20.04 -4.81 -16.24
C ILE A 56 19.32 -4.94 -14.89
N ALA A 57 18.18 -5.63 -14.87
CA ALA A 57 17.43 -5.80 -13.63
C ALA A 57 18.17 -6.61 -12.57
N ARG A 58 19.00 -7.57 -12.99
CA ARG A 58 19.91 -8.31 -12.11
C ARG A 58 20.98 -7.37 -11.55
N ALA A 59 21.66 -6.59 -12.39
CA ALA A 59 22.68 -5.65 -11.92
C ALA A 59 22.14 -4.67 -10.86
N HIS A 60 20.93 -4.15 -11.04
CA HIS A 60 20.26 -3.31 -10.05
C HIS A 60 19.93 -4.05 -8.74
N ALA A 61 19.58 -5.34 -8.81
CA ALA A 61 19.33 -6.16 -7.63
C ALA A 61 20.65 -6.47 -6.88
N GLU A 62 21.75 -6.72 -7.59
CA GLU A 62 23.07 -6.92 -7.00
C GLU A 62 23.55 -5.63 -6.30
N GLN A 63 23.40 -4.48 -6.96
CA GLN A 63 23.66 -3.16 -6.35
C GLN A 63 22.83 -2.93 -5.08
N THR A 64 21.57 -3.37 -5.08
CA THR A 64 20.68 -3.28 -3.92
C THR A 64 21.23 -4.11 -2.76
N VAL A 65 21.62 -5.36 -3.00
CA VAL A 65 22.23 -6.25 -1.99
C VAL A 65 23.52 -5.67 -1.44
N HIS A 66 24.42 -5.16 -2.29
CA HIS A 66 25.66 -4.52 -1.84
C HIS A 66 25.38 -3.29 -0.96
N LEU A 67 24.36 -2.50 -1.32
CA LEU A 67 23.97 -1.33 -0.54
C LEU A 67 23.36 -1.74 0.81
N GLU A 68 22.53 -2.79 0.86
CA GLU A 68 21.98 -3.33 2.10
C GLU A 68 23.05 -3.88 3.03
N HIS A 69 24.05 -4.58 2.49
CA HIS A 69 25.22 -5.02 3.25
C HIS A 69 26.00 -3.84 3.84
N ARG A 70 26.23 -2.78 3.04
CA ARG A 70 26.91 -1.57 3.50
C ARG A 70 26.13 -0.85 4.60
N LEU A 71 24.81 -0.87 4.54
CA LEU A 71 23.91 -0.29 5.54
C LEU A 71 23.61 -1.22 6.72
N GLN A 72 24.14 -2.46 6.72
CA GLN A 72 23.82 -3.50 7.71
C GLN A 72 22.32 -3.82 7.82
N LEU A 73 21.56 -3.59 6.75
CA LEU A 73 20.12 -3.88 6.66
C LEU A 73 19.83 -5.28 6.13
N PHE A 74 20.85 -5.98 5.64
CA PHE A 74 20.73 -7.30 5.04
C PHE A 74 20.30 -8.34 6.09
N SER A 75 18.99 -8.58 6.16
CA SER A 75 18.32 -9.46 7.13
C SER A 75 17.32 -10.40 6.47
N GLU A 76 17.19 -10.30 5.15
CA GLU A 76 16.28 -11.08 4.31
C GLU A 76 16.60 -12.57 4.39
N LEU A 77 17.89 -12.92 4.33
CA LEU A 77 18.31 -14.31 4.25
C LEU A 77 18.00 -15.10 5.53
N PRO A 78 18.31 -14.62 6.76
CA PRO A 78 17.87 -15.25 8.00
C PRO A 78 16.34 -15.40 8.11
N ILE A 79 15.59 -14.34 7.76
CA ILE A 79 14.12 -14.34 7.85
C ILE A 79 13.55 -15.37 6.87
N HIS A 80 13.96 -15.33 5.61
CA HIS A 80 13.52 -16.28 4.59
C HIS A 80 13.84 -17.73 5.00
N ASN A 81 15.08 -18.01 5.43
CA ASN A 81 15.48 -19.34 5.86
C ASN A 81 14.70 -19.86 7.07
N TYR A 82 14.30 -18.98 8.00
CA TYR A 82 13.40 -19.36 9.09
C TYR A 82 12.03 -19.79 8.56
N PHE A 83 11.43 -19.03 7.64
CA PHE A 83 10.13 -19.36 7.06
C PHE A 83 10.17 -20.62 6.18
N LEU A 84 11.29 -20.90 5.50
CA LEU A 84 11.47 -22.15 4.75
C LEU A 84 11.37 -23.41 5.62
N ARG A 85 11.78 -23.32 6.90
CA ARG A 85 11.64 -24.42 7.87
C ARG A 85 10.18 -24.62 8.33
N HIS A 86 9.31 -23.64 8.09
CA HIS A 86 7.92 -23.63 8.53
C HIS A 86 6.96 -23.48 7.35
N PRO A 87 6.66 -24.57 6.61
CA PRO A 87 5.89 -24.51 5.37
C PRO A 87 4.50 -23.90 5.53
N LEU A 88 3.84 -24.08 6.69
CA LEU A 88 2.57 -23.44 6.97
C LEU A 88 2.70 -21.92 7.06
N LEU A 89 3.69 -21.40 7.80
CA LEU A 89 3.93 -19.96 7.93
C LEU A 89 4.29 -19.34 6.58
N LEU A 90 5.07 -20.06 5.77
CA LEU A 90 5.43 -19.60 4.43
C LEU A 90 4.22 -19.53 3.49
N ARG A 91 3.32 -20.54 3.54
CA ARG A 91 2.06 -20.50 2.79
C ARG A 91 1.21 -19.30 3.20
N TRP A 92 1.05 -19.05 4.50
CA TRP A 92 0.32 -17.88 4.98
C TRP A 92 0.97 -16.57 4.54
N ALA A 93 2.31 -16.46 4.59
CA ALA A 93 3.02 -15.27 4.10
C ALA A 93 2.81 -15.02 2.60
N ASN A 94 2.82 -16.10 1.80
CA ASN A 94 2.48 -16.04 0.37
C ASN A 94 1.03 -15.59 0.16
N GLU A 95 0.07 -16.15 0.89
CA GLU A 95 -1.35 -15.77 0.77
C GLU A 95 -1.62 -14.32 1.20
N ILE A 96 -0.95 -13.87 2.27
CA ILE A 96 -1.05 -12.51 2.77
C ILE A 96 -0.63 -11.51 1.68
N THR A 97 0.50 -11.79 1.03
CA THR A 97 1.08 -10.91 0.00
C THR A 97 0.37 -11.04 -1.34
N ALA A 98 -0.08 -12.24 -1.73
CA ALA A 98 -0.74 -12.47 -3.01
C ALA A 98 -2.19 -11.98 -3.05
N SER A 99 -2.96 -12.20 -1.98
CA SER A 99 -4.42 -12.01 -2.00
C SER A 99 -4.94 -11.17 -0.84
N MET A 100 -4.59 -11.49 0.41
CA MET A 100 -5.26 -10.88 1.55
C MET A 100 -5.02 -9.38 1.66
N HIS A 101 -3.84 -8.90 1.26
CA HIS A 101 -3.52 -7.48 1.27
C HIS A 101 -4.48 -6.66 0.38
N MET A 102 -4.80 -7.14 -0.82
CA MET A 102 -5.72 -6.45 -1.73
C MET A 102 -7.14 -6.38 -1.14
N HIS A 103 -7.64 -7.49 -0.60
CA HIS A 103 -8.95 -7.54 0.05
C HIS A 103 -9.01 -6.64 1.28
N ALA A 104 -7.97 -6.66 2.12
CA ALA A 104 -7.86 -5.81 3.30
C ALA A 104 -7.85 -4.31 2.92
N THR A 105 -7.17 -3.96 1.83
CA THR A 105 -7.15 -2.58 1.31
C THR A 105 -8.54 -2.12 0.86
N ILE A 106 -9.28 -2.96 0.14
CA ILE A 106 -10.65 -2.66 -0.27
C ILE A 106 -11.58 -2.51 0.94
N ILE A 107 -11.55 -3.47 1.87
CA ILE A 107 -12.34 -3.44 3.11
C ILE A 107 -12.02 -2.18 3.91
N PHE A 108 -10.75 -1.80 4.00
CA PHE A 108 -10.33 -0.59 4.68
C PHE A 108 -10.87 0.67 4.00
N LEU A 109 -10.75 0.79 2.67
CA LEU A 109 -11.24 1.95 1.93
C LEU A 109 -12.76 2.09 2.04
N VAL A 110 -13.49 0.98 1.89
CA VAL A 110 -14.95 0.93 2.07
C VAL A 110 -15.31 1.33 3.50
N GLY A 111 -14.67 0.71 4.49
CA GLY A 111 -14.91 1.01 5.91
C GLY A 111 -14.60 2.46 6.27
N LEU A 112 -13.49 3.00 5.77
CA LEU A 112 -13.10 4.40 5.96
C LEU A 112 -14.10 5.34 5.29
N PHE A 113 -14.53 5.04 4.06
CA PHE A 113 -15.55 5.80 3.33
C PHE A 113 -16.85 5.90 4.13
N TYR A 114 -17.40 4.77 4.60
CA TYR A 114 -18.61 4.79 5.41
C TYR A 114 -18.39 5.50 6.75
N TYR A 115 -17.23 5.32 7.38
CA TYR A 115 -16.89 5.96 8.65
C TYR A 115 -16.79 7.49 8.55
N THR A 116 -16.19 8.03 7.48
CA THR A 116 -15.98 9.46 7.30
C THR A 116 -17.15 10.19 6.65
N THR A 117 -17.89 9.50 5.76
CA THR A 117 -18.86 10.14 4.85
C THR A 117 -20.31 9.90 5.28
N THR A 118 -20.67 8.72 5.77
CA THR A 118 -22.10 8.34 5.99
C THR A 118 -22.57 8.38 7.44
N ARG A 119 -21.68 8.38 8.44
CA ARG A 119 -22.12 8.46 9.84
C ARG A 119 -22.72 9.83 10.14
N ASN A 120 -23.97 9.84 10.64
CA ASN A 120 -24.73 11.04 11.02
C ASN A 120 -23.86 12.11 11.69
N ARG A 121 -23.97 13.34 11.17
CA ARG A 121 -23.17 14.53 11.53
C ARG A 121 -23.11 14.86 13.03
N LEU A 122 -23.99 14.28 13.85
CA LEU A 122 -24.03 14.51 15.30
C LEU A 122 -22.87 13.84 16.07
N ASP A 123 -22.37 12.68 15.60
CA ASP A 123 -21.27 11.91 16.23
C ASP A 123 -20.11 11.64 15.26
N ALA A 124 -20.09 12.33 14.12
CA ALA A 124 -19.08 12.12 13.09
C ALA A 124 -17.67 12.45 13.60
N PRO A 125 -16.65 11.64 13.26
CA PRO A 125 -15.27 11.91 13.63
C PRO A 125 -14.81 13.27 13.08
N PRO A 126 -13.96 14.01 13.81
CA PRO A 126 -13.55 15.37 13.43
C PRO A 126 -12.72 15.43 12.14
N ALA A 127 -12.30 14.29 11.60
CA ALA A 127 -11.57 14.18 10.34
C ALA A 127 -12.43 14.54 9.11
N GLY A 128 -13.75 14.31 9.16
CA GLY A 128 -14.64 14.49 8.00
C GLY A 128 -14.26 13.67 6.76
N PRO A 129 -14.88 13.93 5.59
CA PRO A 129 -14.60 13.21 4.34
C PRO A 129 -13.18 13.47 3.82
N ARG A 130 -12.54 14.58 4.24
CA ARG A 130 -11.18 14.97 3.81
C ARG A 130 -10.13 13.91 4.09
N LEU A 131 -10.27 13.14 5.18
CA LEU A 131 -9.34 12.06 5.50
C LEU A 131 -9.40 10.92 4.47
N TYR A 132 -10.61 10.48 4.12
CA TYR A 132 -10.80 9.46 3.10
C TYR A 132 -10.21 9.91 1.76
N GLU A 133 -10.53 11.12 1.33
CA GLU A 133 -10.00 11.67 0.09
C GLU A 133 -8.48 11.80 0.12
N ALA A 134 -7.92 12.18 1.27
CA ALA A 134 -6.49 12.31 1.45
C ALA A 134 -5.78 10.96 1.33
N CYS A 135 -6.30 9.92 1.98
CA CYS A 135 -5.78 8.55 1.86
C CYS A 135 -5.88 8.05 0.43
N ARG A 136 -7.04 8.21 -0.21
CA ARG A 136 -7.26 7.81 -1.61
C ARG A 136 -6.25 8.46 -2.56
N ARG A 137 -6.12 9.79 -2.52
CA ARG A 137 -5.19 10.53 -3.37
C ARG A 137 -3.74 10.14 -3.10
N ALA A 138 -3.37 9.89 -1.84
CA ALA A 138 -2.03 9.40 -1.50
C ALA A 138 -1.76 8.00 -2.09
N MET A 139 -2.74 7.09 -2.11
CA MET A 139 -2.58 5.78 -2.76
C MET A 139 -2.38 5.90 -4.28
N VAL A 140 -3.18 6.73 -4.94
CA VAL A 140 -3.05 6.99 -6.39
C VAL A 140 -1.69 7.60 -6.71
N LEU A 141 -1.27 8.62 -5.96
CA LEU A 141 0.03 9.27 -6.16
C LEU A 141 1.19 8.30 -5.88
N ALA A 142 1.08 7.45 -4.86
CA ALA A 142 2.07 6.41 -4.59
C ALA A 142 2.18 5.42 -5.76
N SER A 143 1.06 5.02 -6.38
CA SER A 143 1.09 4.18 -7.59
C SER A 143 1.76 4.84 -8.78
N LEU A 144 1.47 6.12 -9.03
CA LEU A 144 2.04 6.86 -10.14
C LEU A 144 3.56 6.99 -10.00
N VAL A 145 4.04 7.40 -8.83
CA VAL A 145 5.48 7.51 -8.58
C VAL A 145 6.14 6.13 -8.55
N ALA A 146 5.45 5.09 -8.07
CA ALA A 146 5.95 3.72 -8.16
C ALA A 146 6.12 3.26 -9.61
N PHE A 147 5.21 3.63 -10.52
CA PHE A 147 5.36 3.41 -11.95
C PHE A 147 6.61 4.12 -12.49
N ASP A 148 6.80 5.40 -12.16
CA ASP A 148 7.98 6.15 -12.59
C ASP A 148 9.28 5.50 -12.10
N VAL A 149 9.35 5.10 -10.83
CA VAL A 149 10.52 4.41 -10.27
C VAL A 149 10.74 3.05 -10.93
N ALA A 150 9.69 2.25 -11.14
CA ALA A 150 9.78 0.93 -11.74
C ALA A 150 10.16 0.95 -13.23
N THR A 151 9.91 2.06 -13.93
CA THR A 151 10.34 2.25 -15.31
C THR A 151 11.80 2.69 -15.40
N ILE A 152 12.25 3.55 -14.49
CA ILE A 152 13.64 4.05 -14.44
C ILE A 152 14.58 2.99 -13.86
N TRP A 153 14.15 2.27 -12.83
CA TRP A 153 14.97 1.34 -12.06
C TRP A 153 14.29 -0.04 -11.93
N PRO A 154 14.24 -0.83 -13.00
CA PRO A 154 13.76 -2.21 -12.91
C PRO A 154 14.70 -3.01 -12.01
N CYS A 155 14.19 -3.58 -10.92
CA CYS A 155 14.97 -4.39 -9.97
C CYS A 155 14.42 -5.82 -9.91
N MET A 156 15.31 -6.80 -10.10
CA MET A 156 14.95 -8.22 -9.99
C MET A 156 14.70 -8.62 -8.53
N PRO A 157 13.60 -9.31 -8.20
CA PRO A 157 13.32 -9.72 -6.82
C PRO A 157 14.27 -10.81 -6.31
N PRO A 158 14.47 -10.93 -4.97
CA PRO A 158 15.40 -11.87 -4.35
C PRO A 158 15.21 -13.33 -4.79
N ARG A 159 13.95 -13.80 -4.89
CA ARG A 159 13.64 -15.18 -5.32
C ARG A 159 14.13 -15.55 -6.73
N LEU A 160 14.30 -14.56 -7.62
CA LEU A 160 14.71 -14.80 -9.01
C LEU A 160 16.21 -14.67 -9.22
N LEU A 161 16.93 -13.99 -8.32
CA LEU A 161 18.39 -13.92 -8.35
C LEU A 161 19.01 -15.32 -8.37
N VAL A 162 18.42 -16.28 -7.63
CA VAL A 162 18.84 -17.69 -7.54
C VAL A 162 18.84 -18.40 -8.89
N GLU A 163 17.83 -18.16 -9.73
CA GLU A 163 17.70 -18.81 -11.04
C GLU A 163 18.77 -18.33 -12.02
N ALA A 164 19.17 -17.06 -11.91
CA ALA A 164 20.20 -16.47 -12.77
C ALA A 164 21.64 -16.90 -12.37
N VAL A 165 21.87 -17.29 -11.11
CA VAL A 165 23.15 -17.87 -10.64
C VAL A 165 23.40 -19.25 -11.25
N GLY A 166 22.34 -20.05 -11.45
CA GLY A 166 22.43 -21.36 -12.10
C GLY A 166 22.84 -21.30 -13.58
N VAL A 167 22.73 -20.13 -14.22
CA VAL A 167 23.01 -19.94 -15.66
C VAL A 167 24.40 -19.35 -15.91
N THR A 168 24.95 -18.58 -14.96
CA THR A 168 26.18 -17.77 -15.18
C THR A 168 27.41 -18.25 -14.40
N GLY A 169 27.26 -19.18 -13.46
CA GLY A 169 28.41 -19.85 -12.83
C GLY A 169 29.20 -19.03 -11.81
N GLU A 170 28.74 -17.84 -11.44
CA GLU A 170 29.42 -17.00 -10.43
C GLU A 170 29.21 -17.56 -9.02
N GLU A 171 30.32 -17.98 -8.38
CA GLU A 171 30.31 -18.67 -7.09
C GLU A 171 29.91 -17.78 -5.90
N GLU A 172 30.12 -16.46 -6.00
CA GLU A 172 29.83 -15.49 -4.92
C GLU A 172 28.34 -15.51 -4.50
N TRP A 173 27.45 -15.64 -5.49
CA TRP A 173 26.01 -15.65 -5.28
C TRP A 173 25.43 -17.00 -4.85
N ARG A 174 26.23 -18.08 -4.86
CA ARG A 174 25.80 -19.39 -4.31
C ARG A 174 25.57 -19.34 -2.79
N THR A 175 26.17 -18.35 -2.13
CA THR A 175 26.08 -18.13 -0.67
C THR A 175 24.71 -17.58 -0.26
N PHE A 176 24.07 -16.78 -1.13
CA PHE A 176 22.73 -16.21 -0.93
C PHE A 176 21.65 -17.22 -1.38
N ARG A 177 21.53 -18.31 -0.63
CA ARG A 177 20.63 -19.42 -0.95
C ARG A 177 19.17 -19.10 -0.59
N PHE A 178 18.55 -18.16 -1.31
CA PHE A 178 17.08 -18.07 -1.31
C PHE A 178 16.51 -19.34 -1.98
N SER A 179 15.46 -19.94 -1.43
CA SER A 179 14.89 -21.16 -2.00
C SER A 179 13.47 -20.91 -2.54
N ARG A 180 13.13 -21.60 -3.63
CA ARG A 180 11.89 -21.37 -4.38
C ARG A 180 10.68 -21.75 -3.54
N THR A 181 9.75 -20.82 -3.34
CA THR A 181 8.60 -20.99 -2.42
C THR A 181 7.34 -21.55 -3.09
N VAL A 182 7.34 -21.78 -4.41
CA VAL A 182 6.18 -22.29 -5.16
C VAL A 182 6.57 -23.44 -6.12
N PRO A 183 5.84 -24.58 -6.13
CA PRO A 183 6.02 -25.66 -7.11
C PRO A 183 5.68 -25.21 -8.54
N SER A 184 6.44 -25.75 -9.49
CA SER A 184 6.49 -25.40 -10.92
C SER A 184 5.28 -25.82 -11.78
N SER A 185 4.15 -26.23 -11.20
CA SER A 185 3.04 -26.83 -11.97
C SER A 185 2.09 -25.83 -12.63
N ASP A 186 1.97 -24.59 -12.14
CA ASP A 186 1.15 -23.54 -12.80
C ASP A 186 1.96 -22.69 -13.79
N PHE A 187 3.22 -23.06 -14.05
CA PHE A 187 4.21 -22.24 -14.75
C PHE A 187 4.54 -22.69 -16.18
N GLN A 188 4.10 -23.88 -16.60
CA GLN A 188 4.50 -24.45 -17.89
C GLN A 188 3.65 -24.02 -19.10
N GLY A 189 2.63 -23.16 -18.91
CA GLY A 189 1.66 -22.83 -19.96
C GLY A 189 1.70 -21.43 -20.59
N ALA A 190 2.59 -20.52 -20.18
CA ALA A 190 2.56 -19.12 -20.67
C ALA A 190 3.94 -18.63 -21.14
N SER A 191 4.41 -19.19 -22.25
CA SER A 191 5.76 -19.03 -22.81
C SER A 191 6.04 -17.73 -23.60
N SER A 192 5.24 -16.66 -23.57
CA SER A 192 5.50 -15.53 -24.50
C SER A 192 5.63 -14.12 -23.90
N LEU A 193 4.86 -13.70 -22.89
CA LEU A 193 4.96 -12.31 -22.39
C LEU A 193 4.97 -12.24 -20.86
N TRP A 194 4.27 -13.15 -20.17
CA TRP A 194 4.16 -13.12 -18.70
C TRP A 194 5.47 -13.45 -17.98
N ASN A 195 6.30 -14.33 -18.54
CA ASN A 195 7.59 -14.70 -17.93
C ASN A 195 8.64 -13.57 -17.92
N ARG A 196 8.53 -12.58 -18.82
CA ARG A 196 9.43 -11.40 -18.87
C ARG A 196 9.01 -10.25 -17.94
N THR A 197 7.80 -10.31 -17.36
CA THR A 197 7.21 -9.22 -16.53
C THR A 197 7.62 -9.26 -15.05
N ARG A 198 8.75 -9.89 -14.71
CA ARG A 198 9.10 -10.28 -13.32
C ARG A 198 10.08 -9.35 -12.59
N TYR A 199 10.57 -8.30 -13.27
CA TYR A 199 11.78 -7.59 -12.87
C TYR A 199 11.56 -6.21 -12.23
N ALA A 200 10.39 -5.97 -11.61
CA ALA A 200 10.07 -4.71 -10.96
C ALA A 200 9.71 -4.92 -9.48
N ALA A 201 10.71 -5.27 -8.68
CA ALA A 201 10.56 -5.44 -7.23
C ALA A 201 10.52 -4.11 -6.47
N MET A 202 11.21 -3.08 -6.98
CA MET A 202 11.23 -1.75 -6.37
C MET A 202 10.25 -0.78 -7.04
N PRO A 203 9.53 0.06 -6.28
CA PRO A 203 9.38 0.07 -4.82
C PRO A 203 8.26 -0.88 -4.34
N SER A 204 8.30 -1.31 -3.07
CA SER A 204 7.23 -2.18 -2.53
C SER A 204 5.92 -1.40 -2.29
N LEU A 205 5.03 -1.41 -3.28
CA LEU A 205 3.73 -0.76 -3.20
C LEU A 205 2.81 -1.40 -2.14
N GLN A 206 2.92 -2.72 -1.96
CA GLN A 206 2.18 -3.45 -0.92
C GLN A 206 2.51 -2.90 0.47
N PHE A 207 3.80 -2.72 0.75
CA PHE A 207 4.23 -2.16 2.01
C PHE A 207 3.86 -0.68 2.14
N ALA A 208 4.01 0.12 1.08
CA ALA A 208 3.62 1.53 1.08
C ALA A 208 2.13 1.71 1.45
N TYR A 209 1.25 0.89 0.86
CA TYR A 209 -0.18 0.87 1.19
C TYR A 209 -0.46 0.38 2.59
N ALA A 210 0.19 -0.71 3.00
CA ALA A 210 0.03 -1.24 4.36
C ALA A 210 0.44 -0.21 5.42
N LEU A 211 1.51 0.52 5.17
CA LEU A 211 1.98 1.60 6.04
C LEU A 211 0.97 2.75 6.08
N LEU A 212 0.48 3.20 4.93
CA LEU A 212 -0.53 4.26 4.86
C LEU A 212 -1.82 3.87 5.61
N ILE A 213 -2.31 2.66 5.39
CA ILE A 213 -3.49 2.10 6.05
C ILE A 213 -3.25 2.01 7.56
N GLY A 214 -2.12 1.42 7.96
CA GLY A 214 -1.74 1.25 9.36
C GLY A 214 -1.65 2.58 10.11
N LEU A 215 -0.96 3.57 9.52
CA LEU A 215 -0.85 4.92 10.08
C LEU A 215 -2.21 5.62 10.14
N THR A 216 -3.06 5.43 9.13
CA THR A 216 -4.41 6.02 9.13
C THR A 216 -5.25 5.45 10.27
N ILE A 217 -5.22 4.13 10.49
CA ILE A 217 -5.93 3.47 11.61
C ILE A 217 -5.35 3.93 12.95
N PHE A 218 -4.02 4.01 13.06
CA PHE A 218 -3.33 4.43 14.29
C PHE A 218 -3.70 5.87 14.68
N TRP A 219 -3.72 6.78 13.72
CA TRP A 219 -4.04 8.19 13.92
C TRP A 219 -5.53 8.53 13.81
N LEU A 220 -6.39 7.54 13.57
CA LEU A 220 -7.81 7.75 13.35
C LEU A 220 -8.44 8.50 14.54
N PRO A 221 -9.02 9.70 14.32
CA PRO A 221 -9.62 10.44 15.40
C PRO A 221 -10.98 9.84 15.74
N LEU A 222 -11.02 9.09 16.84
CA LEU A 222 -12.25 8.49 17.35
C LEU A 222 -13.23 9.56 17.87
N ALA A 223 -14.53 9.32 17.68
CA ALA A 223 -15.61 10.21 18.10
C ALA A 223 -15.55 10.58 19.61
N SER A 224 -16.04 11.76 19.94
CA SER A 224 -15.97 12.41 21.27
C SER A 224 -16.61 11.57 22.39
N ARG A 225 -17.66 10.79 22.11
CA ARG A 225 -18.30 9.87 23.07
C ARG A 225 -17.37 8.73 23.51
N THR A 226 -16.50 8.26 22.61
CA THR A 226 -15.45 7.28 22.92
C THR A 226 -14.28 7.92 23.68
N ARG A 227 -14.04 9.21 23.46
CA ARG A 227 -12.98 10.01 24.13
C ARG A 227 -13.26 10.26 25.62
N ARG A 228 -14.51 10.11 26.10
CA ARG A 228 -14.84 10.24 27.53
C ARG A 228 -14.56 8.99 28.37
N ARG A 229 -14.27 7.83 27.76
CA ARG A 229 -13.99 6.56 28.46
C ARG A 229 -12.49 6.30 28.69
N TYR A 230 -11.74 7.30 29.12
CA TYR A 230 -10.40 7.04 29.68
C TYR A 230 -10.57 6.48 31.09
N GLY A 231 -10.15 5.24 31.30
CA GLY A 231 -10.08 4.64 32.64
C GLY A 231 -8.79 5.09 33.32
N PHE A 232 -8.91 5.64 34.52
CA PHE A 232 -7.75 5.87 35.39
C PHE A 232 -7.53 4.61 36.22
N TYR A 233 -6.37 3.98 36.05
CA TYR A 233 -5.95 2.89 36.91
C TYR A 233 -4.94 3.43 37.91
N THR A 234 -5.29 3.37 39.18
CA THR A 234 -4.43 3.80 40.27
C THR A 234 -3.74 2.58 40.87
N LEU A 235 -2.46 2.40 40.58
CA LEU A 235 -1.64 1.41 41.27
C LEU A 235 -1.13 2.03 42.55
N ARG A 236 -1.68 1.60 43.69
CA ARG A 236 -1.18 1.93 45.03
C ARG A 236 -0.13 0.91 45.42
N PHE A 237 1.09 1.37 45.72
CA PHE A 237 2.12 0.52 46.28
C PHE A 237 2.01 0.54 47.81
N PRO A 238 1.71 -0.59 48.47
CA PRO A 238 1.37 -0.63 49.89
C PRO A 238 2.51 -0.16 50.81
N CYS A 239 3.78 -0.25 50.37
CA CYS A 239 4.93 0.04 51.23
C CYS A 239 5.53 1.46 51.05
N THR A 240 5.10 2.25 50.05
CA THR A 240 5.79 3.51 49.69
C THR A 240 4.89 4.75 49.64
N HIS A 241 3.60 4.66 49.99
CA HIS A 241 2.60 5.74 49.89
C HIS A 241 2.51 6.42 48.49
N ARG A 242 3.24 5.93 47.48
CA ARG A 242 3.22 6.44 46.11
C ARG A 242 2.05 5.80 45.34
N CYS A 243 1.33 6.64 44.62
CA CYS A 243 0.22 6.24 43.78
C CYS A 243 0.57 6.55 42.33
N LEU A 244 0.77 5.51 41.52
CA LEU A 244 0.97 5.67 40.09
C LEU A 244 -0.40 5.70 39.40
N ARG A 245 -0.80 6.87 38.90
CA ARG A 245 -2.02 7.03 38.11
C ARG A 245 -1.70 6.83 36.64
N LEU A 246 -1.99 5.65 36.09
CA LEU A 246 -1.84 5.39 34.67
C LEU A 246 -3.14 5.75 33.93
N ARG A 247 -3.02 6.62 32.93
CA ARG A 247 -4.12 6.98 32.03
C ARG A 247 -4.08 6.05 30.83
N LEU A 248 -4.82 4.93 30.90
CA LEU A 248 -4.89 4.01 29.77
C LEU A 248 -5.89 4.51 28.71
N PRO A 249 -5.55 4.42 27.42
CA PRO A 249 -6.48 4.72 26.33
C PRO A 249 -7.67 3.76 26.36
N SER A 250 -8.80 4.17 25.78
CA SER A 250 -9.97 3.29 25.66
C SER A 250 -9.62 2.01 24.89
N ARG A 251 -10.30 0.89 25.19
CA ARG A 251 -10.06 -0.41 24.52
C ARG A 251 -10.07 -0.30 22.99
N LEU A 252 -10.96 0.53 22.44
CA LEU A 252 -11.03 0.78 21.00
C LEU A 252 -9.80 1.53 20.48
N ARG A 253 -9.30 2.52 21.22
CA ARG A 253 -8.06 3.22 20.84
C ARG A 253 -6.86 2.29 20.92
N LEU A 254 -6.79 1.43 21.94
CA LEU A 254 -5.76 0.40 22.02
C LEU A 254 -5.83 -0.54 20.82
N LEU A 255 -7.03 -0.99 20.43
CA LEU A 255 -7.23 -1.83 19.26
C LEU A 255 -6.80 -1.15 17.95
N CYS A 256 -7.12 0.13 17.77
CA CYS A 256 -6.65 0.88 16.61
C CYS A 256 -5.13 1.01 16.59
N CYS A 257 -4.50 1.26 17.74
CA CYS A 257 -3.05 1.33 17.84
C CYS A 257 -2.38 -0.02 17.55
N THR A 258 -2.93 -1.13 18.08
CA THR A 258 -2.38 -2.46 17.83
C THR A 258 -2.53 -2.87 16.38
N ILE A 259 -3.72 -2.72 15.78
CA ILE A 259 -3.94 -3.03 14.36
C ILE A 259 -3.10 -2.13 13.46
N GLY A 260 -3.05 -0.83 13.76
CA GLY A 260 -2.31 0.15 12.96
C GLY A 260 -0.80 -0.10 12.91
N LEU A 261 -0.23 -0.69 13.96
CA LEU A 261 1.19 -1.09 14.00
C LEU A 261 1.40 -2.52 13.48
N ALA A 262 0.53 -3.45 13.87
CA ALA A 262 0.67 -4.86 13.51
C ALA A 262 0.50 -5.08 12.00
N TYR A 263 -0.42 -4.38 11.35
CA TYR A 263 -0.70 -4.57 9.93
C TYR A 263 0.51 -4.32 9.02
N PRO A 264 1.15 -3.13 9.02
CA PRO A 264 2.36 -2.92 8.22
C PRO A 264 3.51 -3.83 8.62
N ALA A 265 3.65 -4.17 9.91
CA ALA A 265 4.69 -5.10 10.37
C ALA A 265 4.50 -6.52 9.79
N VAL A 266 3.26 -7.03 9.77
CA VAL A 266 2.95 -8.33 9.16
C VAL A 266 3.23 -8.32 7.67
N ILE A 267 2.85 -7.26 6.95
CA ILE A 267 3.13 -7.13 5.52
C ILE A 267 4.63 -7.08 5.26
N PHE A 268 5.40 -6.29 6.03
CA PHE A 268 6.87 -6.22 5.93
C PHE A 268 7.52 -7.60 6.09
N VAL A 269 7.17 -8.32 7.16
CA VAL A 269 7.71 -9.66 7.41
C VAL A 269 7.31 -10.62 6.29
N ALA A 270 6.04 -10.58 5.83
CA ALA A 270 5.55 -11.48 4.80
C ALA A 270 6.23 -11.23 3.44
N THR A 271 6.47 -9.98 3.03
CA THR A 271 7.14 -9.66 1.76
C THR A 271 8.59 -10.10 1.73
N ILE A 272 9.30 -9.99 2.86
CA ILE A 272 10.69 -10.44 3.00
C ILE A 272 10.77 -11.96 3.12
N ALA A 273 9.90 -12.56 3.95
CA ALA A 273 9.85 -14.01 4.14
C ALA A 273 9.59 -14.78 2.83
N THR A 274 8.81 -14.19 1.93
CA THR A 274 8.50 -14.78 0.62
C THR A 274 9.57 -14.51 -0.44
N ALA A 275 10.67 -13.82 -0.08
CA ALA A 275 11.72 -13.38 -0.98
C ALA A 275 11.17 -12.58 -2.19
N ASN A 276 10.07 -11.85 -1.96
CA ASN A 276 9.41 -11.06 -2.99
C ASN A 276 10.02 -9.67 -3.14
N HIS A 277 10.53 -9.12 -2.03
CA HIS A 277 11.11 -7.79 -1.92
C HIS A 277 12.34 -7.81 -1.02
N PHE A 278 13.28 -6.91 -1.29
CA PHE A 278 14.38 -6.59 -0.37
C PHE A 278 13.89 -5.71 0.78
N VAL A 279 14.64 -5.61 1.89
CA VAL A 279 14.32 -4.67 2.98
C VAL A 279 14.34 -3.24 2.44
N LEU A 280 15.29 -2.90 1.57
CA LEU A 280 15.40 -1.58 0.97
C LEU A 280 14.18 -1.22 0.13
N ASP A 281 13.53 -2.18 -0.55
CA ASP A 281 12.28 -1.95 -1.29
C ASP A 281 11.18 -1.40 -0.37
N THR A 282 11.14 -1.89 0.88
CA THR A 282 10.17 -1.46 1.89
C THR A 282 10.54 -0.09 2.46
N VAL A 283 11.83 0.22 2.60
CA VAL A 283 12.30 1.56 2.99
C VAL A 283 11.93 2.59 1.93
N VAL A 284 12.20 2.30 0.65
CA VAL A 284 11.80 3.15 -0.48
C VAL A 284 10.27 3.25 -0.53
N GLY A 285 9.54 2.17 -0.27
CA GLY A 285 8.08 2.18 -0.12
C GLY A 285 7.57 3.09 1.01
N ALA A 286 8.26 3.14 2.15
CA ALA A 286 7.94 4.04 3.26
C ALA A 286 8.16 5.51 2.89
N VAL A 287 9.29 5.80 2.24
CA VAL A 287 9.62 7.14 1.72
C VAL A 287 8.56 7.56 0.71
N LEU A 288 8.21 6.67 -0.21
CA LEU A 288 7.16 6.88 -1.21
C LEU A 288 5.81 7.20 -0.54
N CYS A 289 5.40 6.44 0.47
CA CYS A 289 4.19 6.71 1.24
C CYS A 289 4.23 8.12 1.87
N ALA A 290 5.35 8.53 2.44
CA ALA A 290 5.51 9.85 3.05
C ALA A 290 5.47 10.98 2.01
N VAL A 291 6.14 10.79 0.86
CA VAL A 291 6.11 11.73 -0.26
C VAL A 291 4.70 11.85 -0.81
N ALA A 292 4.00 10.74 -1.03
CA ALA A 292 2.64 10.74 -1.54
C ALA A 292 1.66 11.42 -0.57
N TRP A 293 1.83 11.23 0.74
CA TRP A 293 1.02 11.91 1.75
C TRP A 293 1.25 13.43 1.77
N LYS A 294 2.52 13.88 1.66
CA LYS A 294 2.85 15.32 1.62
C LYS A 294 2.45 15.96 0.29
N GLY A 295 2.65 15.25 -0.82
CA GLY A 295 2.33 15.66 -2.19
C GLY A 295 0.85 15.56 -2.56
N ASN A 296 0.00 15.15 -1.63
CA ASN A 296 -1.43 14.95 -1.83
C ASN A 296 -2.16 16.17 -2.44
N LYS A 297 -1.67 17.39 -2.14
CA LYS A 297 -2.20 18.63 -2.73
C LYS A 297 -1.94 18.74 -4.24
N ILE A 298 -0.88 18.13 -4.77
CA ILE A 298 -0.55 18.14 -6.20
C ILE A 298 -1.67 17.47 -7.01
N MET A 299 -2.27 16.40 -6.46
CA MET A 299 -3.40 15.72 -7.09
C MET A 299 -4.65 16.61 -7.21
N LEU A 300 -4.76 17.71 -6.46
CA LEU A 300 -5.86 18.66 -6.61
C LEU A 300 -5.74 19.46 -7.91
N ASN A 301 -4.54 19.57 -8.49
CA ASN A 301 -4.35 20.23 -9.79
C ASN A 301 -4.93 19.40 -10.95
N LEU A 302 -5.24 18.12 -10.72
CA LEU A 302 -5.91 17.24 -11.69
C LEU A 302 -7.44 17.31 -11.59
N LEU A 303 -8.01 18.04 -10.61
CA LEU A 303 -9.46 18.22 -10.51
C LEU A 303 -10.08 18.81 -11.79
N PRO A 304 -9.50 19.81 -12.47
CA PRO A 304 -10.06 20.32 -13.72
C PRO A 304 -10.11 19.28 -14.83
N VAL A 305 -9.12 18.38 -14.87
CA VAL A 305 -9.09 17.26 -15.82
C VAL A 305 -10.19 16.26 -15.49
N GLU A 306 -10.33 15.92 -14.21
CA GLU A 306 -11.42 15.07 -13.73
C GLU A 306 -12.79 15.64 -14.08
N ASP A 307 -13.02 16.93 -13.80
CA ASP A 307 -14.30 17.60 -14.08
C ASP A 307 -14.58 17.69 -15.59
N SER A 308 -13.53 17.86 -16.41
CA SER A 308 -13.63 17.79 -17.87
C SER A 308 -14.01 16.40 -18.37
N LEU A 309 -13.48 15.33 -17.75
CA LEU A 309 -13.87 13.95 -18.08
C LEU A 309 -15.32 13.67 -17.70
N PHE A 310 -15.78 14.15 -16.54
CA PHE A 310 -17.20 14.07 -16.15
C PHE A 310 -18.10 14.87 -17.09
N MET A 311 -17.63 16.02 -17.58
CA MET A 311 -18.34 16.80 -18.59
C MET A 311 -18.46 16.04 -19.91
N LEU A 312 -17.39 15.40 -20.38
CA LEU A 312 -17.37 14.55 -21.59
C LEU A 312 -18.28 13.33 -21.43
N ALA A 313 -18.29 12.72 -20.24
CA ALA A 313 -19.16 11.60 -19.92
C ALA A 313 -20.64 12.00 -19.75
N ALA A 314 -20.95 13.30 -19.76
CA ALA A 314 -22.28 13.84 -19.47
C ALA A 314 -22.83 13.36 -18.11
N VAL A 315 -21.97 13.33 -17.08
CA VAL A 315 -22.31 12.86 -15.73
C VAL A 315 -22.01 13.94 -14.70
N HIS A 316 -22.94 14.15 -13.78
CA HIS A 316 -22.72 15.00 -12.61
C HIS A 316 -22.19 14.18 -11.45
N LYS A 317 -21.07 14.63 -10.87
CA LYS A 317 -20.51 14.03 -9.67
C LYS A 317 -21.39 14.40 -8.47
N PRO A 318 -21.80 13.44 -7.63
CA PRO A 318 -22.56 13.77 -6.43
C PRO A 318 -21.77 14.73 -5.55
N GLU A 319 -22.37 15.87 -5.21
CA GLU A 319 -21.79 16.83 -4.26
C GLU A 319 -21.52 16.12 -2.93
N ARG A 320 -20.32 16.33 -2.38
CA ARG A 320 -19.79 15.66 -1.19
C ARG A 320 -20.13 16.39 0.10
#